data_AF-A0A9P7DRH1-F1
#
_entry.id   AF-A0A9P7DRH1-F1
#
_cell.length_a   1.000
_cell.length_b   1.000
_cell.length_c   1.000
_cell.angle_alpha   90.00
_cell.angle_beta   90.00
_cell.angle_gamma   90.00
#
_symmetry.space_group_name_H-M   'P 1'
#
loop_
_entity.id
_entity.type
_entity.pdbx_description
1 polymer ?
#
loop_
_entity_poly.entity_id
_entity_poly.type
_entity_poly.pdbx_seq_one_letter_code
_entity_poly.pdbx_strand_id
1 'polypeptide(L)'
;MRTHRESVIEAFDEFRQEIDEHHDRRERLIKISRDATNLSKKVIFLLHRAMTEEPNNDSNPSLRVVRRGREKLREVQALYAQIRLEVQAERFWHYHRAVSPGLQEYIEALGFAHYLEHGTLVSYQEVQLSLSDENGIPYFTLPKEDYLLGLSDVTGELMRFAISGIAQKGGRVRAREVCAFVRQCKADFERFTPYVRELSKKQAVTSQSLEKIEDAVYAIVVRGSEYDIPPDMLDDIIAQSISTFSSTTSAKSRLGQRDIRNGDDYDDEI
;
A
#
# COMPACT_ATOMS: atom_id res chain seq x y z
N MET A 1 -42.09 41.84 16.35
CA MET A 1 -41.88 40.48 16.88
C MET A 1 -41.77 39.56 15.69
N ARG A 2 -40.59 38.96 15.42
CA ARG A 2 -40.49 37.88 14.41
C ARG A 2 -41.42 36.76 14.83
N THR A 3 -42.20 36.21 13.90
CA THR A 3 -43.09 35.09 14.23
C THR A 3 -42.25 33.84 14.48
N HIS A 4 -42.64 33.00 15.44
CA HIS A 4 -41.93 31.76 15.76
C HIS A 4 -41.67 30.89 14.52
N ARG A 5 -42.58 30.94 13.53
CA ARG A 5 -42.42 30.25 12.25
C ARG A 5 -41.25 30.78 11.42
N GLU A 6 -41.07 32.10 11.32
CA GLU A 6 -39.96 32.72 10.59
C GLU A 6 -38.62 32.35 11.22
N SER A 7 -38.54 32.35 12.56
CA SER A 7 -37.33 31.95 13.29
C SER A 7 -36.96 30.48 13.07
N VAL A 8 -37.95 29.59 12.97
CA VAL A 8 -37.70 28.17 12.68
C VAL A 8 -37.22 28.01 11.24
N ILE A 9 -37.84 28.68 10.26
CA ILE A 9 -37.42 28.58 8.85
C ILE A 9 -35.99 29.09 8.68
N GLU A 10 -35.63 30.23 9.29
CA GLU A 10 -34.26 30.78 9.26
C GLU A 10 -33.25 29.78 9.83
N ALA A 11 -33.56 29.11 10.95
CA ALA A 11 -32.68 28.07 11.53
C ALA A 11 -32.51 26.85 10.61
N PHE A 12 -33.58 26.38 9.95
CA PHE A 12 -33.47 25.26 9.00
C PHE A 12 -32.71 25.65 7.73
N ASP A 13 -32.79 26.91 7.29
CA ASP A 13 -31.97 27.43 6.19
C ASP A 13 -30.48 27.47 6.55
N GLU A 14 -30.14 27.84 7.80
CA GLU A 14 -28.77 27.77 8.31
C GLU A 14 -28.26 26.32 8.38
N PHE A 15 -29.06 25.39 8.92
CA PHE A 15 -28.69 23.97 8.96
C PHE A 15 -28.49 23.38 7.57
N ARG A 16 -29.33 23.76 6.60
CA ARG A 16 -29.17 23.33 5.21
C ARG A 16 -27.84 23.80 4.63
N GLN A 17 -27.49 25.08 4.81
CA GLN A 17 -26.20 25.62 4.33
C GLN A 17 -25.01 24.89 4.97
N GLU A 18 -25.06 24.61 6.28
CA GLU A 18 -23.99 23.88 6.97
C GLU A 18 -23.83 22.44 6.43
N ILE A 19 -24.94 21.74 6.19
CA ILE A 19 -24.93 20.37 5.65
C ILE A 19 -24.45 20.35 4.19
N ASP A 20 -24.89 21.31 3.37
CA ASP A 20 -24.46 21.42 1.98
C ASP A 20 -22.93 21.68 1.90
N GLU A 21 -22.42 22.62 2.70
CA GLU A 21 -20.98 22.88 2.80
C GLU A 21 -20.19 21.66 3.29
N HIS A 22 -20.76 20.90 4.24
CA HIS A 22 -20.18 19.66 4.73
C HIS A 22 -20.05 18.61 3.62
N HIS A 23 -21.11 18.41 2.84
CA HIS A 23 -21.14 17.46 1.74
C HIS A 23 -20.19 17.86 0.61
N ASP A 24 -20.19 19.13 0.24
CA ASP A 24 -19.27 19.67 -0.77
C ASP A 24 -17.81 19.47 -0.37
N ARG A 25 -17.48 19.72 0.91
CA ARG A 25 -16.13 19.47 1.45
C ARG A 25 -15.78 17.99 1.40
N ARG A 26 -16.69 17.11 1.84
CA ARG A 26 -16.48 15.66 1.80
C ARG A 26 -16.19 15.20 0.37
N GLU A 27 -16.92 15.70 -0.62
CA GLU A 27 -16.74 15.35 -2.03
C GLU A 27 -15.37 15.83 -2.56
N ARG A 28 -14.92 17.04 -2.18
CA ARG A 28 -13.56 17.51 -2.51
C ARG A 28 -12.47 16.60 -1.92
N LEU A 29 -12.62 16.17 -0.66
CA LEU A 29 -11.68 15.27 -0.01
C LEU A 29 -11.65 13.88 -0.66
N ILE A 30 -12.81 13.35 -1.07
CA ILE A 30 -12.89 12.08 -1.82
C ILE A 30 -12.14 12.17 -3.14
N LYS A 31 -12.28 13.28 -3.88
CA LYS A 31 -11.54 13.50 -5.13
C LYS A 31 -10.03 13.50 -4.90
N ILE A 32 -9.55 14.25 -3.90
CA ILE A 32 -8.13 14.28 -3.53
C ILE A 32 -7.63 12.87 -3.16
N SER A 33 -8.39 12.14 -2.33
CA SER A 33 -8.08 10.78 -1.92
C SER A 33 -7.93 9.83 -3.11
N ARG A 34 -8.86 9.89 -4.06
CA ARG A 34 -8.83 9.09 -5.29
C ARG A 34 -7.62 9.40 -6.17
N ASP A 35 -7.28 10.68 -6.31
CA ASP A 35 -6.12 11.11 -7.09
C ASP A 35 -4.81 10.67 -6.43
N ALA A 36 -4.73 10.76 -5.10
CA ALA A 36 -3.61 10.25 -4.31
C ALA A 36 -3.46 8.73 -4.47
N THR A 37 -4.55 7.94 -4.42
CA THR A 37 -4.52 6.50 -4.69
C THR A 37 -3.96 6.22 -6.10
N ASN A 38 -4.48 6.90 -7.12
CA ASN A 38 -4.09 6.67 -8.51
C ASN A 38 -2.60 6.97 -8.75
N LEU A 39 -2.09 8.06 -8.18
CA LEU A 39 -0.69 8.42 -8.29
C LEU A 39 0.21 7.45 -7.51
N SER A 40 -0.19 7.07 -6.30
CA SER A 40 0.57 6.13 -5.46
C SER A 40 0.70 4.76 -6.13
N LYS A 41 -0.37 4.24 -6.73
CA LYS A 41 -0.33 3.03 -7.58
C LYS A 41 0.66 3.14 -8.72
N LYS A 42 0.64 4.28 -9.44
CA LYS A 42 1.59 4.53 -10.53
C LYS A 42 3.05 4.53 -10.04
N VAL A 43 3.30 5.01 -8.82
CA VAL A 43 4.63 4.93 -8.18
C VAL A 43 4.99 3.47 -7.89
N ILE A 44 4.10 2.69 -7.27
CA ILE A 44 4.33 1.27 -6.98
C ILE A 44 4.68 0.50 -8.27
N PHE A 45 3.90 0.67 -9.35
CA PHE A 45 4.19 0.05 -10.64
C PHE A 45 5.52 0.50 -11.25
N LEU A 46 5.88 1.78 -11.11
CA LEU A 46 7.16 2.31 -11.58
C LEU A 46 8.33 1.65 -10.85
N LEU A 47 8.22 1.48 -9.53
CA LEU A 47 9.24 0.85 -8.70
C LEU A 47 9.43 -0.62 -9.08
N HIS A 48 8.36 -1.38 -9.26
CA HIS A 48 8.44 -2.78 -9.70
C HIS A 48 9.09 -2.95 -11.08
N ARG A 49 8.68 -2.13 -12.05
CA ARG A 49 9.17 -2.26 -13.43
C ARG A 49 10.68 -2.11 -13.48
N ALA A 50 11.22 -1.10 -12.81
CA ALA A 50 12.64 -0.81 -12.85
C ALA A 50 13.53 -1.83 -12.13
N MET A 51 12.96 -2.57 -11.16
CA MET A 51 13.68 -3.64 -10.49
C MET A 51 13.68 -4.95 -11.30
N THR A 52 12.77 -5.07 -12.27
CA THR A 52 12.71 -6.22 -13.17
C THR A 52 13.60 -6.03 -14.41
N GLU A 53 13.95 -4.79 -14.73
CA GLU A 53 14.86 -4.46 -15.84
C GLU A 53 16.30 -4.90 -15.53
N GLU A 54 16.97 -5.54 -16.50
CA GLU A 54 18.37 -5.96 -16.38
C GLU A 54 19.28 -4.74 -16.11
N PRO A 55 20.29 -4.87 -15.23
CA PRO A 55 21.25 -3.80 -15.02
C PRO A 55 22.03 -3.59 -16.32
N ASN A 56 21.66 -2.55 -17.08
CA ASN A 56 22.60 -1.94 -18.01
C ASN A 56 23.86 -1.54 -17.21
N ASN A 57 25.01 -1.51 -17.89
CA ASN A 57 26.39 -1.29 -17.42
C ASN A 57 26.66 -0.07 -16.49
N ASP A 58 25.61 0.59 -16.01
CA ASP A 58 25.55 1.73 -15.11
C ASP A 58 25.48 1.24 -13.65
N SER A 59 26.25 1.85 -12.76
CA SER A 59 26.60 1.23 -11.48
C SER A 59 25.50 1.27 -10.39
N ASN A 60 24.31 1.84 -10.63
CA ASN A 60 23.20 1.89 -9.66
C ASN A 60 21.81 2.22 -10.30
N PRO A 61 21.26 1.38 -11.19
CA PRO A 61 19.96 1.63 -11.83
C PRO A 61 18.79 1.66 -10.82
N SER A 62 18.88 0.89 -9.74
CA SER A 62 17.88 0.79 -8.67
C SER A 62 17.68 2.10 -7.91
N LEU A 63 18.77 2.78 -7.49
CA LEU A 63 18.68 4.06 -6.77
C LEU A 63 18.09 5.19 -7.63
N ARG A 64 18.41 5.22 -8.93
CA ARG A 64 17.85 6.21 -9.86
C ARG A 64 16.34 6.12 -9.96
N VAL A 65 15.78 4.91 -9.97
CA VAL A 65 14.33 4.76 -10.06
C VAL A 65 13.64 5.01 -8.73
N VAL A 66 14.25 4.61 -7.61
CA VAL A 66 13.71 5.02 -6.31
C VAL A 66 13.66 6.55 -6.20
N ARG A 67 14.69 7.27 -6.67
CA ARG A 67 14.67 8.73 -6.74
C ARG A 67 13.51 9.26 -7.58
N ARG A 68 13.28 8.68 -8.76
CA ARG A 68 12.16 9.07 -9.64
C ARG A 68 10.79 8.75 -9.01
N GLY A 69 10.69 7.64 -8.28
CA GLY A 69 9.51 7.30 -7.48
C GLY A 69 9.26 8.34 -6.39
N ARG A 70 10.31 8.74 -5.66
CA ARG A 70 10.25 9.80 -4.64
C ARG A 70 9.90 11.17 -5.22
N GLU A 71 10.41 11.52 -6.40
CA GLU A 71 10.01 12.74 -7.11
C GLU A 71 8.50 12.74 -7.41
N LYS A 72 7.95 11.62 -7.89
CA LYS A 72 6.50 11.49 -8.12
C LYS A 72 5.67 11.49 -6.83
N LEU A 73 6.20 10.94 -5.73
CA LEU A 73 5.53 11.02 -4.43
C LEU A 73 5.33 12.47 -3.96
N ARG A 74 6.14 13.43 -4.43
CA ARG A 74 5.91 14.86 -4.15
C ARG A 74 4.62 15.38 -4.78
N GLU A 75 4.19 14.82 -5.91
CA GLU A 75 2.89 15.17 -6.50
C GLU A 75 1.75 14.75 -5.56
N VAL A 76 1.86 13.59 -4.91
CA VAL A 76 0.90 13.12 -3.91
C VAL A 76 0.94 14.00 -2.66
N GLN A 77 2.13 14.41 -2.21
CA GLN A 77 2.27 15.34 -1.08
C GLN A 77 1.63 16.70 -1.36
N ALA A 78 1.74 17.20 -2.60
CA ALA A 78 1.09 18.43 -3.02
C ALA A 78 -0.45 18.32 -3.03
N LEU A 79 -1.01 17.14 -3.27
CA LEU A 79 -2.44 16.88 -3.07
C LEU A 79 -2.82 16.95 -1.58
N TYR A 80 -2.04 16.34 -0.71
CA TYR A 80 -2.28 16.40 0.74
C TYR A 80 -2.10 17.80 1.34
N ALA A 81 -1.23 18.63 0.76
CA ALA A 81 -1.09 20.03 1.16
C ALA A 81 -2.42 20.81 0.97
N GLN A 82 -3.20 20.48 -0.06
CA GLN A 82 -4.51 21.10 -0.32
C GLN A 82 -5.54 20.72 0.76
N ILE A 83 -5.43 19.51 1.34
CA ILE A 83 -6.31 19.04 2.41
C ILE A 83 -6.23 19.96 3.63
N ARG A 84 -5.06 20.53 3.95
CA ARG A 84 -4.89 21.43 5.11
C ARG A 84 -5.92 22.55 5.15
N LEU A 85 -6.31 23.10 3.98
CA LEU A 85 -7.29 24.18 3.89
C LEU A 85 -8.72 23.70 4.20
N GLU A 86 -9.01 22.43 3.91
CA GLU A 86 -10.35 21.84 4.08
C GLU A 86 -10.60 21.36 5.53
N VAL A 87 -9.56 20.91 6.25
CA VAL A 87 -9.69 20.29 7.58
C VAL A 87 -9.04 21.10 8.70
N GLN A 88 -9.17 22.42 8.67
CA GLN A 88 -8.72 23.25 9.79
C GLN A 88 -9.39 22.81 11.12
N ALA A 89 -8.60 22.81 12.21
CA ALA A 89 -8.96 22.33 13.56
C ALA A 89 -9.23 20.81 13.66
N GLU A 90 -9.96 20.37 14.69
CA GLU A 90 -10.23 18.96 15.00
C GLU A 90 -11.11 18.22 13.96
N ARG A 91 -11.48 18.90 12.86
CA ARG A 91 -12.40 18.41 11.83
C ARG A 91 -11.82 17.29 10.97
N PHE A 92 -10.50 17.09 10.96
CA PHE A 92 -9.88 15.99 10.21
C PHE A 92 -10.51 14.64 10.56
N TRP A 93 -10.75 14.36 11.84
CA TRP A 93 -11.32 13.09 12.29
C TRP A 93 -12.73 12.83 11.73
N HIS A 94 -13.50 13.89 11.47
CA HIS A 94 -14.82 13.78 10.89
C HIS A 94 -14.78 13.30 9.43
N TYR A 95 -13.73 13.71 8.69
CA TYR A 95 -13.55 13.36 7.28
C TYR A 95 -12.49 12.28 7.05
N HIS A 96 -11.89 11.74 8.10
CA HIS A 96 -10.83 10.73 8.06
C HIS A 96 -11.14 9.59 7.08
N ARG A 97 -12.35 9.05 7.13
CA ARG A 97 -12.79 7.95 6.24
C ARG A 97 -12.76 8.30 4.75
N ALA A 98 -12.92 9.57 4.37
CA ALA A 98 -12.85 10.00 2.98
C ALA A 98 -11.40 9.98 2.46
N VAL A 99 -10.44 10.24 3.34
CA VAL A 99 -9.01 10.41 3.00
C VAL A 99 -8.20 9.12 3.21
N SER A 100 -8.62 8.29 4.17
CA SER A 100 -7.96 7.07 4.61
C SER A 100 -7.53 6.12 3.46
N PRO A 101 -8.37 5.82 2.44
CA PRO A 101 -7.95 4.92 1.35
C PRO A 101 -6.75 5.45 0.54
N GLY A 102 -6.76 6.74 0.17
CA GLY A 102 -5.62 7.36 -0.51
C GLY A 102 -4.38 7.40 0.37
N LEU A 103 -4.57 7.62 1.68
CA LEU A 103 -3.48 7.74 2.63
C LEU A 103 -2.77 6.41 2.85
N GLN A 104 -3.51 5.31 2.98
CA GLN A 104 -2.93 3.97 3.09
C GLN A 104 -2.12 3.61 1.85
N GLU A 105 -2.64 3.90 0.65
CA GLU A 105 -1.92 3.66 -0.61
C GLU A 105 -0.66 4.53 -0.75
N TYR A 106 -0.69 5.78 -0.28
CA TYR A 106 0.48 6.64 -0.23
C TYR A 106 1.56 6.08 0.69
N ILE A 107 1.17 5.60 1.88
CA ILE A 107 2.07 4.99 2.86
C ILE A 107 2.67 3.71 2.31
N GLU A 108 1.88 2.91 1.58
CA GLU A 108 2.36 1.74 0.86
C GLU A 108 3.42 2.11 -0.18
N ALA A 109 3.15 3.08 -1.03
CA ALA A 109 4.09 3.54 -2.07
C ALA A 109 5.38 4.13 -1.46
N LEU A 110 5.26 4.95 -0.42
CA LEU A 110 6.41 5.53 0.28
C LEU A 110 7.21 4.47 1.03
N GLY A 111 6.54 3.55 1.72
CA GLY A 111 7.16 2.46 2.46
C GLY A 111 7.90 1.50 1.53
N PHE A 112 7.32 1.19 0.37
CA PHE A 112 8.01 0.37 -0.63
C PHE A 112 9.25 1.08 -1.20
N ALA A 113 9.14 2.37 -1.56
CA ALA A 113 10.30 3.16 -1.99
C ALA A 113 11.39 3.21 -0.91
N HIS A 114 11.01 3.40 0.35
CA HIS A 114 11.94 3.46 1.49
C HIS A 114 12.66 2.13 1.71
N TYR A 115 11.94 1.01 1.66
CA TYR A 115 12.55 -0.31 1.76
C TYR A 115 13.57 -0.56 0.64
N LEU A 116 13.24 -0.19 -0.60
CA LEU A 116 14.14 -0.37 -1.74
C LEU A 116 15.43 0.46 -1.61
N GLU A 117 15.40 1.58 -0.87
CA GLU A 117 16.58 2.43 -0.66
C GLU A 117 17.39 2.04 0.58
N HIS A 118 16.71 1.68 1.68
CA HIS A 118 17.32 1.55 2.99
C HIS A 118 17.25 0.14 3.59
N GLY A 119 16.46 -0.77 3.00
CA GLY A 119 16.23 -2.12 3.52
C GLY A 119 15.48 -2.16 4.86
N THR A 120 14.80 -1.07 5.22
CA THR A 120 14.12 -0.92 6.51
C THR A 120 12.68 -0.46 6.32
N LEU A 121 11.89 -0.50 7.39
CA LEU A 121 10.53 0.01 7.42
C LEU A 121 10.57 1.53 7.64
N VAL A 122 9.79 2.29 6.86
CA VAL A 122 9.62 3.72 7.10
C VAL A 122 8.93 3.95 8.45
N SER A 123 9.46 4.87 9.26
CA SER A 123 8.92 5.18 10.58
C SER A 123 7.70 6.10 10.51
N TYR A 124 6.89 6.09 11.56
CA TYR A 124 5.74 6.99 11.68
C TYR A 124 6.16 8.47 11.56
N GLN A 125 7.30 8.84 12.15
CA GLN A 125 7.82 10.20 12.11
C GLN A 125 8.21 10.61 10.70
N GLU A 126 8.85 9.73 9.93
CA GLU A 126 9.22 9.99 8.53
C GLU A 126 7.97 10.18 7.65
N VAL A 127 6.93 9.36 7.84
CA VAL A 127 5.66 9.54 7.13
C VAL A 127 4.95 10.82 7.56
N GLN A 128 4.94 11.15 8.86
CA GLN A 128 4.32 12.38 9.34
C GLN A 128 5.04 13.63 8.78
N LEU A 129 6.37 13.59 8.72
CA LEU A 129 7.18 14.65 8.14
C LEU A 129 6.92 14.79 6.64
N SER A 130 6.72 13.67 5.93
CA SER A 130 6.37 13.69 4.51
C SER A 130 4.98 14.28 4.22
N LEU A 131 4.13 14.39 5.25
CA LEU A 131 2.80 15.02 5.26
C LEU A 131 2.79 16.33 6.05
N SER A 132 3.91 17.06 6.01
CA SER A 132 4.09 18.36 6.66
C SER A 132 4.53 19.42 5.65
N ASP A 133 4.34 20.69 6.00
CA ASP A 133 4.85 21.82 5.23
C ASP A 133 6.37 22.00 5.39
N GLU A 134 6.93 23.02 4.72
CA GLU A 134 8.37 23.33 4.72
C GLU A 134 8.92 23.66 6.13
N ASN A 135 8.06 24.05 7.07
CA ASN A 135 8.43 24.34 8.45
C ASN A 135 8.25 23.11 9.37
N GLY A 136 7.88 21.96 8.82
CA GLY A 136 7.60 20.75 9.58
C GLY A 136 6.25 20.76 10.31
N ILE A 137 5.31 21.64 9.91
CA ILE A 137 3.96 21.65 10.48
C ILE A 137 3.09 20.64 9.72
N PRO A 138 2.51 19.63 10.40
CA PRO A 138 1.64 18.65 9.77
C PRO A 138 0.44 19.26 9.04
N TYR A 139 0.13 18.78 7.84
CA TYR A 139 -1.14 19.10 7.15
C TYR A 139 -2.33 18.57 7.96
N PHE A 140 -2.16 17.40 8.56
CA PHE A 140 -3.05 16.77 9.53
C PHE A 140 -2.24 15.76 10.37
N THR A 141 -2.78 15.35 11.51
CA THR A 141 -2.16 14.28 12.30
C THR A 141 -2.37 12.94 11.63
N LEU A 142 -1.28 12.24 11.32
CA LEU A 142 -1.30 10.91 10.71
C LEU A 142 -2.05 9.92 11.61
N PRO A 143 -3.14 9.28 11.15
CA PRO A 143 -3.78 8.23 11.90
C PRO A 143 -2.85 7.01 12.04
N LYS A 144 -2.70 6.52 13.27
CA LYS A 144 -1.90 5.31 13.55
C LYS A 144 -2.47 4.08 12.84
N GLU A 145 -3.80 4.01 12.71
CA GLU A 145 -4.50 2.96 11.96
C GLU A 145 -4.09 2.96 10.49
N ASP A 146 -4.14 4.10 9.79
CA ASP A 146 -3.74 4.17 8.38
C ASP A 146 -2.25 3.86 8.17
N TYR A 147 -1.39 4.30 9.11
CA TYR A 147 0.01 3.94 9.09
C TYR A 147 0.23 2.42 9.16
N LEU A 148 -0.42 1.74 10.11
CA LEU A 148 -0.28 0.29 10.26
C LEU A 148 -0.92 -0.48 9.10
N LEU A 149 -2.08 -0.04 8.60
CA LEU A 149 -2.75 -0.68 7.47
C LEU A 149 -1.94 -0.51 6.17
N GLY A 150 -1.46 0.70 5.87
CA GLY A 150 -0.61 0.95 4.69
C GLY A 150 0.72 0.19 4.74
N LEU A 151 1.37 0.12 5.91
CA LEU A 151 2.58 -0.68 6.07
C LEU A 151 2.32 -2.20 5.97
N SER A 152 1.15 -2.67 6.38
CA SER A 152 0.78 -4.06 6.17
C SER A 152 0.67 -4.38 4.68
N ASP A 153 0.19 -3.45 3.85
CA ASP A 153 0.11 -3.62 2.40
C ASP A 153 1.48 -3.64 1.71
N VAL A 154 2.47 -2.89 2.24
CA VAL A 154 3.87 -2.94 1.76
C VAL A 154 4.39 -4.39 1.70
N THR A 155 3.99 -5.25 2.65
CA THR A 155 4.41 -6.66 2.68
C THR A 155 3.99 -7.43 1.43
N GLY A 156 2.84 -7.09 0.83
CA GLY A 156 2.37 -7.66 -0.43
C GLY A 156 3.21 -7.22 -1.63
N GLU A 157 3.62 -5.96 -1.66
CA GLU A 157 4.51 -5.44 -2.70
C GLU A 157 5.94 -5.99 -2.57
N LEU A 158 6.42 -6.20 -1.34
CA LEU A 158 7.69 -6.89 -1.09
C LEU A 158 7.66 -8.35 -1.54
N MET A 159 6.56 -9.06 -1.32
CA MET A 159 6.39 -10.41 -1.87
C MET A 159 6.48 -10.40 -3.40
N ARG A 160 5.77 -9.49 -4.07
CA ARG A 160 5.84 -9.35 -5.53
C ARG A 160 7.27 -9.09 -6.00
N PHE A 161 7.96 -8.16 -5.33
CA PHE A 161 9.35 -7.82 -5.61
C PHE A 161 10.29 -9.02 -5.46
N ALA A 162 10.13 -9.81 -4.39
CA ALA A 162 10.93 -11.02 -4.17
C ALA A 162 10.71 -12.06 -5.26
N ILE A 163 9.45 -12.37 -5.59
CA ILE A 163 9.10 -13.41 -6.56
C ILE A 163 9.49 -13.00 -7.98
N SER A 164 9.22 -11.76 -8.39
CA SER A 164 9.55 -11.29 -9.74
C SER A 164 11.05 -11.19 -9.99
N GLY A 165 11.83 -10.87 -8.96
CA GLY A 165 13.29 -10.72 -9.08
C GLY A 165 14.08 -12.00 -8.81
N ILE A 166 13.44 -13.12 -8.43
CA ILE A 166 14.14 -14.29 -7.87
C ILE A 166 15.03 -15.03 -8.89
N ALA A 167 14.65 -15.00 -10.17
CA ALA A 167 15.38 -15.61 -11.28
C ALA A 167 16.52 -14.72 -11.80
N GLN A 168 16.60 -13.46 -11.37
CA GLN A 168 17.70 -12.57 -11.73
C GLN A 168 18.95 -12.91 -10.92
N LYS A 169 20.12 -12.50 -11.43
CA LYS A 169 21.39 -12.60 -10.69
C LYS A 169 21.28 -11.93 -9.32
N GLY A 170 21.58 -12.69 -8.25
CA GLY A 170 21.47 -12.22 -6.86
C GLY A 170 20.02 -12.18 -6.31
N GLY A 171 19.01 -12.53 -7.12
CA GLY A 171 17.60 -12.58 -6.74
C GLY A 171 17.31 -13.51 -5.58
N ARG A 172 18.07 -14.61 -5.45
CA ARG A 172 17.95 -15.58 -4.35
C ARG A 172 18.28 -14.98 -2.98
N VAL A 173 19.39 -14.22 -2.91
CA VAL A 173 19.81 -13.56 -1.66
C VAL A 173 18.76 -12.52 -1.27
N ARG A 174 18.33 -11.71 -2.24
CA ARG A 174 17.26 -10.72 -2.07
C ARG A 174 15.95 -11.35 -1.58
N ALA A 175 15.51 -12.47 -2.17
CA ALA A 175 14.28 -13.16 -1.75
C ALA A 175 14.37 -13.66 -0.31
N ARG A 176 15.55 -14.13 0.14
CA ARG A 176 15.79 -14.51 1.54
C ARG A 176 15.75 -13.31 2.49
N GLU A 177 16.36 -12.19 2.11
CA GLU A 177 16.34 -10.96 2.89
C GLU A 177 14.90 -10.42 3.04
N VAL A 178 14.16 -10.36 1.93
CA VAL A 178 12.75 -9.95 1.94
C VAL A 178 11.90 -10.91 2.76
N CYS A 179 12.11 -12.23 2.65
CA CYS A 179 11.43 -13.23 3.46
C CYS A 179 11.63 -12.99 4.97
N ALA A 180 12.88 -12.76 5.38
CA ALA A 180 13.20 -12.47 6.77
C ALA A 180 12.55 -11.16 7.24
N PHE A 181 12.59 -10.12 6.41
CA PHE A 181 11.97 -8.83 6.70
C PHE A 181 10.44 -8.95 6.86
N VAL A 182 9.75 -9.58 5.91
CA VAL A 182 8.29 -9.76 5.95
C VAL A 182 7.88 -10.62 7.15
N ARG A 183 8.66 -11.64 7.51
CA ARG A 183 8.42 -12.46 8.71
C ARG A 183 8.49 -11.61 9.98
N GLN A 184 9.45 -10.70 10.07
CA GLN A 184 9.58 -9.78 11.20
C GLN A 184 8.40 -8.79 11.24
N CYS A 185 8.05 -8.17 10.11
CA CYS A 185 6.88 -7.28 10.02
C CYS A 185 5.60 -7.98 10.47
N LYS A 186 5.37 -9.23 10.03
CA LYS A 186 4.21 -10.02 10.48
C LYS A 186 4.20 -10.17 12.00
N ALA A 187 5.32 -10.60 12.58
CA ALA A 187 5.42 -10.82 14.03
C ALA A 187 5.16 -9.54 14.84
N ASP A 188 5.60 -8.39 14.34
CA ASP A 188 5.40 -7.09 14.99
C ASP A 188 3.96 -6.58 14.80
N PHE A 189 3.39 -6.70 13.60
CA PHE A 189 2.03 -6.23 13.29
C PHE A 189 0.94 -7.09 13.93
N GLU A 190 1.15 -8.39 14.09
CA GLU A 190 0.20 -9.30 14.76
C GLU A 190 -0.16 -8.80 16.17
N ARG A 191 0.79 -8.19 16.88
CA ARG A 191 0.61 -7.66 18.24
C ARG A 191 -0.38 -6.49 18.30
N PHE A 192 -0.59 -5.79 17.18
CA PHE A 192 -1.49 -4.66 17.08
C PHE A 192 -2.90 -5.03 16.61
N THR A 193 -3.11 -6.28 16.16
CA THR A 193 -4.41 -6.74 15.63
C THR A 193 -5.61 -6.56 16.57
N PRO A 194 -5.49 -6.64 17.91
CA PRO A 194 -6.64 -6.37 18.79
C PRO A 194 -7.03 -4.89 18.85
N TYR A 195 -6.13 -3.98 18.48
CA TYR A 195 -6.30 -2.53 18.64
C TYR A 195 -6.62 -1.82 17.33
N VAL A 196 -6.31 -2.44 16.20
CA VAL A 196 -6.51 -1.86 14.87
C VAL A 196 -7.51 -2.72 14.11
N ARG A 197 -8.68 -2.14 13.85
CA ARG A 197 -9.73 -2.78 13.07
C ARG A 197 -9.18 -3.07 11.67
N GLU A 198 -9.58 -4.19 11.09
CA GLU A 198 -9.12 -4.65 9.75
C GLU A 198 -7.66 -5.13 9.65
N LEU A 199 -6.78 -4.82 10.62
CA LEU A 199 -5.39 -5.27 10.58
C LEU A 199 -5.28 -6.81 10.63
N SER A 200 -6.15 -7.50 11.36
CA SER A 200 -6.19 -8.96 11.37
C SER A 200 -6.45 -9.56 9.98
N LYS A 201 -7.32 -8.93 9.19
CA LYS A 201 -7.58 -9.35 7.80
C LYS A 201 -6.35 -9.10 6.92
N LYS A 202 -5.66 -7.96 7.11
CA LYS A 202 -4.41 -7.67 6.40
C LYS A 202 -3.30 -8.66 6.78
N GLN A 203 -3.17 -9.03 8.06
CA GLN A 203 -2.20 -10.02 8.53
C GLN A 203 -2.48 -11.43 7.98
N ALA A 204 -3.73 -11.79 7.73
CA ALA A 204 -4.05 -13.03 7.00
C ALA A 204 -3.49 -13.01 5.57
N VAL A 205 -3.58 -11.87 4.87
CA VAL A 205 -2.99 -11.68 3.53
C VAL A 205 -1.45 -11.66 3.59
N THR A 206 -0.87 -11.02 4.61
CA THR A 206 0.58 -11.05 4.87
C THR A 206 1.07 -12.48 5.10
N SER A 207 0.30 -13.32 5.81
CA SER A 207 0.62 -14.74 6.03
C SER A 207 0.72 -15.51 4.71
N GLN A 208 -0.27 -15.35 3.83
CA GLN A 208 -0.25 -15.96 2.49
C GLN A 208 0.88 -15.42 1.61
N SER A 209 1.23 -14.14 1.79
CA SER A 209 2.34 -13.52 1.05
C SER A 209 3.68 -14.06 1.52
N LEU A 210 3.85 -14.24 2.84
CA LEU A 210 5.04 -14.84 3.43
C LEU A 210 5.22 -16.29 2.97
N GLU A 211 4.15 -17.10 3.01
CA GLU A 211 4.15 -18.49 2.55
C GLU A 211 4.68 -18.60 1.10
N LYS A 212 4.22 -17.72 0.20
CA LYS A 212 4.70 -17.69 -1.19
C LYS A 212 6.20 -17.43 -1.30
N ILE A 213 6.73 -16.51 -0.49
CA ILE A 213 8.17 -16.22 -0.51
C ILE A 213 8.94 -17.40 0.08
N GLU A 214 8.47 -17.96 1.20
CA GLU A 214 9.08 -19.11 1.87
C GLU A 214 9.13 -20.34 0.96
N ASP A 215 8.04 -20.67 0.27
CA ASP A 215 7.97 -21.76 -0.71
C ASP A 215 8.98 -21.56 -1.85
N ALA A 216 9.04 -20.33 -2.39
CA ALA A 216 9.97 -20.01 -3.46
C ALA A 216 11.43 -20.14 -3.00
N VAL A 217 11.76 -19.63 -1.80
CA VAL A 217 13.10 -19.73 -1.21
C VAL A 217 13.44 -21.20 -0.91
N TYR A 218 12.52 -21.95 -0.31
CA TYR A 218 12.69 -23.38 0.00
C TYR A 218 12.99 -24.20 -1.26
N ALA A 219 12.15 -24.04 -2.29
CA ALA A 219 12.29 -24.77 -3.54
C ALA A 219 13.60 -24.47 -4.28
N ILE A 220 14.19 -23.30 -4.04
CA ILE A 220 15.50 -22.92 -4.57
C ILE A 220 16.65 -23.54 -3.76
N VAL A 221 16.55 -23.51 -2.43
CA VAL A 221 17.57 -24.08 -1.54
C VAL A 221 17.70 -25.58 -1.78
N VAL A 222 16.56 -26.30 -1.86
CA VAL A 222 16.54 -27.75 -2.11
C VAL A 222 17.20 -28.08 -3.46
N ARG A 223 16.80 -27.42 -4.55
CA ARG A 223 17.41 -27.63 -5.87
C ARG A 223 18.90 -27.27 -5.89
N GLY A 224 19.29 -26.21 -5.20
CA GLY A 224 20.71 -25.84 -5.08
C GLY A 224 21.53 -26.92 -4.38
N SER A 225 20.96 -27.59 -3.36
CA SER A 225 21.62 -28.68 -2.64
C SER A 225 21.62 -30.02 -3.39
N GLU A 226 20.64 -30.26 -4.27
CA GLU A 226 20.52 -31.53 -5.01
C GLU A 226 21.58 -31.70 -6.10
N TYR A 227 22.05 -30.60 -6.70
CA TYR A 227 22.81 -30.70 -7.93
C TYR A 227 24.28 -30.23 -7.86
N ASP A 228 24.76 -29.68 -6.74
CA ASP A 228 26.12 -29.09 -6.63
C ASP A 228 26.46 -28.17 -7.84
N ILE A 229 25.41 -27.54 -8.39
CA ILE A 229 25.44 -26.81 -9.66
C ILE A 229 26.05 -25.43 -9.43
N PRO A 230 27.00 -24.98 -10.29
CA PRO A 230 27.48 -23.61 -10.33
C PRO A 230 26.31 -22.61 -10.27
N PRO A 231 26.38 -21.55 -9.44
CA PRO A 231 25.27 -20.65 -9.17
C PRO A 231 24.53 -20.12 -10.41
N ASP A 232 25.25 -19.96 -11.52
CA ASP A 232 24.77 -19.39 -12.77
C ASP A 232 23.82 -20.33 -13.54
N MET A 233 24.06 -21.66 -13.52
CA MET A 233 23.19 -22.66 -14.17
C MET A 233 21.93 -22.97 -13.34
N LEU A 234 21.95 -22.68 -12.04
CA LEU A 234 20.79 -22.87 -11.16
C LEU A 234 19.70 -21.83 -11.46
N ASP A 235 20.10 -20.60 -11.77
CA ASP A 235 19.18 -19.49 -12.06
C ASP A 235 18.32 -19.81 -13.31
N ASP A 236 18.89 -20.45 -14.34
CA ASP A 236 18.19 -20.90 -15.57
C ASP A 236 17.15 -22.01 -15.31
N ILE A 237 17.51 -23.02 -14.51
CA ILE A 237 16.61 -24.14 -14.14
C ILE A 237 15.42 -23.64 -13.30
N ILE A 238 15.69 -22.66 -12.43
CA ILE A 238 14.68 -22.03 -11.59
C ILE A 238 13.73 -21.18 -12.43
N ALA A 239 14.24 -20.41 -13.42
CA ALA A 239 13.41 -19.63 -14.32
C ALA A 239 12.36 -20.49 -15.05
N GLN A 240 12.74 -21.69 -15.51
CA GLN A 240 11.81 -22.67 -16.09
C GLN A 240 10.78 -23.18 -15.07
N SER A 241 11.21 -23.48 -13.84
CA SER A 241 10.33 -24.01 -12.79
C SER A 241 9.29 -22.99 -12.31
N ILE A 242 9.66 -21.71 -12.21
CA ILE A 242 8.79 -20.63 -11.74
C ILE A 242 7.73 -20.27 -12.78
N SER A 243 8.05 -20.37 -14.08
CA SER A 243 7.04 -20.20 -15.14
C SER A 243 5.85 -21.15 -14.95
N THR A 244 6.13 -22.36 -14.48
CA THR A 244 5.13 -23.38 -14.14
C THR A 244 4.33 -22.96 -12.91
N PHE A 245 4.97 -22.45 -11.85
CA PHE A 245 4.31 -22.01 -10.61
C PHE A 245 3.39 -20.79 -10.80
N SER A 246 3.82 -19.82 -11.62
CA SER A 246 3.03 -18.63 -11.96
C SER A 246 1.77 -18.99 -12.79
N SER A 247 1.85 -20.03 -13.60
CA SER A 247 0.70 -20.57 -14.35
C SER A 247 -0.32 -21.28 -13.45
N THR A 248 0.15 -22.02 -12.43
CA THR A 248 -0.72 -22.72 -11.46
C THR A 248 -1.43 -21.73 -10.52
N THR A 249 -0.73 -20.66 -10.13
CA THR A 249 -1.28 -19.58 -9.30
C THR A 249 -2.36 -18.79 -10.05
N SER A 250 -2.14 -18.50 -11.34
CA SER A 250 -3.14 -17.85 -12.21
C SER A 250 -4.36 -18.74 -12.48
N ALA A 251 -4.19 -20.06 -12.48
CA ALA A 251 -5.30 -20.99 -12.61
C ALA A 251 -6.16 -21.05 -11.32
N LYS A 252 -5.54 -21.06 -10.13
CA LYS A 252 -6.25 -21.02 -8.84
C LYS A 252 -7.02 -19.70 -8.62
N SER A 253 -6.49 -18.55 -9.05
CA SER A 253 -7.19 -17.27 -8.93
C SER A 253 -8.43 -17.18 -9.84
N ARG A 254 -8.40 -17.81 -11.03
CA ARG A 254 -9.56 -17.89 -11.93
C ARG A 254 -10.67 -18.81 -11.42
N LEU A 255 -10.32 -19.82 -10.64
CA LEU A 255 -11.29 -20.73 -10.00
C LEU A 255 -11.98 -20.06 -8.80
N GLY A 256 -11.24 -19.34 -7.94
CA GLY A 256 -11.82 -18.63 -6.79
C GLY A 256 -12.73 -17.45 -7.15
N GLN A 257 -12.63 -16.90 -8.38
CA GLN A 257 -13.47 -15.78 -8.82
C GLN A 257 -14.83 -16.22 -9.41
N ARG A 258 -15.02 -17.52 -9.68
CA ARG A 258 -16.31 -18.07 -10.13
C ARG A 258 -17.28 -18.35 -8.98
N ASP A 259 -16.78 -18.63 -7.77
CA ASP A 259 -17.61 -19.01 -6.63
C ASP A 259 -18.15 -17.83 -5.80
N ILE A 260 -17.75 -16.58 -6.08
CA ILE A 260 -18.20 -15.39 -5.34
C ILE A 260 -19.35 -14.64 -6.08
N ARG A 261 -19.78 -15.10 -7.27
CA ARG A 261 -20.80 -14.40 -8.08
C ARG A 261 -22.25 -14.92 -7.92
N ASN A 262 -22.51 -15.93 -7.11
CA ASN A 262 -23.86 -16.44 -6.88
C ASN A 262 -24.18 -16.45 -5.38
N GLY A 263 -24.74 -15.37 -4.88
CA GLY A 263 -25.26 -15.29 -3.52
C GLY A 263 -25.30 -13.85 -3.06
N ASP A 264 -26.37 -13.14 -3.46
CA ASP A 264 -27.01 -12.04 -2.72
C ASP A 264 -28.12 -11.46 -3.63
N ASP A 265 -29.20 -12.24 -3.83
CA ASP A 265 -30.53 -11.69 -4.12
C ASP A 265 -31.33 -11.87 -2.82
N TYR A 266 -31.39 -10.79 -2.03
CA TYR A 266 -32.38 -10.67 -0.96
C TYR A 266 -33.50 -9.78 -1.49
N ASP A 267 -34.63 -10.43 -1.75
CA ASP A 267 -35.96 -9.82 -1.82
C ASP A 267 -36.20 -8.97 -0.57
N ASP A 268 -36.72 -7.75 -0.77
CA ASP A 268 -37.60 -7.08 0.20
C ASP A 268 -38.54 -6.15 -0.57
N GLU A 269 -39.67 -6.70 -1.03
CA GLU A 269 -40.91 -5.97 -1.19
C GLU A 269 -41.77 -6.19 0.07
N ILE A 270 -42.05 -5.08 0.77
CA ILE A 270 -43.28 -4.64 1.47
C ILE A 270 -42.90 -3.75 2.66
#